data_AF-A0A2W0CIR4-F1
#
_entry.id   AF-A0A2W0CIR4-F1
#
_cell.length_a   1.000
_cell.length_b   1.000
_cell.length_c   1.000
_cell.angle_alpha   90.00
_cell.angle_beta   90.00
_cell.angle_gamma   90.00
#
_symmetry.space_group_name_H-M   'P 1'
#
loop_
_entity.id
_entity.type
_entity.pdbx_description
1 polymer ?
#
loop_
_entity_poly.entity_id
_entity_poly.type
_entity_poly.pdbx_seq_one_letter_code
_entity_poly.pdbx_strand_id
1 'polypeptide(L)'
;MNEEKALQEFGLEPGSRDRERIRTLLQLEIDNPNVMDNDYLRILCVLLFAIGHVEDTQLIWQAKRKNQDTGSYVDVQLLCGAGFEDTITYLEQLGGQLAEEQLQYLRQCEPYDFVDFSREEWIARYKQYYGL
;
A
#
# COMPACT_ATOMS: atom_id res chain seq x y z
N MET A 1 14.93 9.76 -3.99
CA MET A 1 13.76 10.67 -4.06
C MET A 1 13.12 10.70 -2.68
N ASN A 2 12.27 11.66 -2.33
CA ASN A 2 11.61 11.74 -1.01
C ASN A 2 10.10 11.95 -1.17
N GLU A 3 9.37 11.96 -0.05
CA GLU A 3 7.90 12.07 -0.02
C GLU A 3 7.38 13.31 -0.78
N GLU A 4 7.93 14.49 -0.48
CA GLU A 4 7.53 15.75 -1.13
C GLU A 4 7.70 15.71 -2.65
N LYS A 5 8.82 15.17 -3.14
CA LYS A 5 9.07 15.03 -4.58
C LYS A 5 8.12 14.03 -5.23
N ALA A 6 7.72 12.98 -4.52
CA ALA A 6 6.74 12.00 -5.01
C ALA A 6 5.38 12.62 -5.20
N LEU A 7 4.93 13.40 -4.23
CA LEU A 7 3.66 14.13 -4.32
C LEU A 7 3.68 15.18 -5.43
N GLN A 8 4.78 15.91 -5.60
CA GLN A 8 4.93 16.88 -6.70
C GLN A 8 4.90 16.20 -8.07
N GLU A 9 5.49 15.02 -8.20
CA GLU A 9 5.62 14.32 -9.47
C GLU A 9 4.36 13.54 -9.86
N PHE A 10 3.75 12.83 -8.92
CA PHE A 10 2.65 11.90 -9.19
C PHE A 10 1.28 12.43 -8.74
N GLY A 11 1.23 13.45 -7.88
CA GLY A 11 0.03 13.75 -7.09
C GLY A 11 -0.29 12.61 -6.12
N LEU A 12 -1.52 12.60 -5.58
CA LEU A 12 -2.00 11.51 -4.72
C LEU A 12 -2.85 10.47 -5.47
N GLU A 13 -3.38 10.82 -6.63
CA GLU A 13 -4.16 9.93 -7.50
C GLU A 13 -3.48 9.82 -8.88
N PRO A 14 -2.32 9.15 -8.94
CA PRO A 14 -1.63 8.95 -10.20
C PRO A 14 -2.42 8.05 -11.15
N GLY A 15 -2.14 8.18 -12.44
CA GLY A 15 -2.73 7.32 -13.46
C GLY A 15 -2.02 5.96 -13.55
N SER A 16 -2.67 4.98 -14.20
CA SER A 16 -2.10 3.64 -14.41
C SER A 16 -0.75 3.63 -15.15
N ARG A 17 -0.46 4.65 -15.96
CA ARG A 17 0.83 4.82 -16.64
C ARG A 17 2.02 4.98 -15.69
N ASP A 18 1.78 5.46 -14.47
CA ASP A 18 2.81 5.74 -13.48
C ASP A 18 3.07 4.52 -12.56
N ARG A 19 2.19 3.51 -12.61
CA ARG A 19 2.20 2.31 -11.75
C ARG A 19 3.56 1.61 -11.74
N GLU A 20 4.09 1.22 -12.90
CA GLU A 20 5.34 0.46 -12.97
C GLU A 20 6.53 1.25 -12.40
N ARG A 21 6.52 2.57 -12.58
CA ARG A 21 7.55 3.43 -12.02
C ARG A 21 7.43 3.50 -10.50
N ILE A 22 6.22 3.66 -9.96
CA ILE A 22 5.97 3.67 -8.52
C ILE A 22 6.32 2.32 -7.89
N ARG A 23 5.96 1.20 -8.53
CA ARG A 23 6.36 -0.16 -8.10
C ARG A 23 7.88 -0.30 -8.03
N THR A 24 8.59 0.16 -9.06
CA THR A 24 10.05 0.13 -9.09
C THR A 24 10.66 0.94 -7.94
N LEU A 25 10.13 2.15 -7.70
CA LEU A 25 10.58 2.99 -6.60
C LEU A 25 10.33 2.35 -5.23
N LEU A 26 9.15 1.74 -5.02
CA LEU A 26 8.81 1.07 -3.78
C LEU A 26 9.73 -0.14 -3.54
N GLN A 27 10.00 -0.94 -4.57
CA GLN A 27 10.94 -2.06 -4.46
C GLN A 27 12.34 -1.60 -4.05
N LEU A 28 12.85 -0.52 -4.65
CA LEU A 28 14.14 0.06 -4.27
C LEU A 28 14.17 0.51 -2.81
N GLU A 29 13.08 1.10 -2.30
CA GLU A 29 12.98 1.49 -0.89
C GLU A 29 12.84 0.28 0.04
N ILE A 30 12.15 -0.79 -0.36
CA ILE A 30 12.09 -2.05 0.39
C ILE A 30 13.50 -2.63 0.56
N ASP A 31 14.27 -2.67 -0.54
CA ASP A 31 15.59 -3.29 -0.57
C ASP A 31 16.69 -2.41 0.05
N ASN A 32 16.41 -1.13 0.33
CA ASN A 32 17.38 -0.21 0.93
C ASN A 32 17.50 -0.45 2.45
N PRO A 33 18.67 -0.91 2.95
CA PRO A 33 18.87 -1.17 4.38
C PRO A 33 19.17 0.11 5.18
N ASN A 34 19.46 1.23 4.52
CA ASN A 34 19.91 2.47 5.15
C ASN A 34 18.80 3.54 5.24
N VAL A 35 17.54 3.11 5.24
CA VAL A 35 16.39 4.01 5.31
C VAL A 35 16.26 4.56 6.73
N MET A 36 16.29 5.89 6.84
CA MET A 36 16.22 6.60 8.12
C MET A 36 14.78 6.97 8.51
N ASP A 37 13.89 7.14 7.52
CA ASP A 37 12.47 7.45 7.70
C ASP A 37 11.61 6.61 6.74
N ASN A 38 10.35 6.34 7.12
CA ASN A 38 9.44 5.52 6.32
C ASN A 38 8.39 6.37 5.57
N ASP A 39 8.54 7.70 5.55
CA ASP A 39 7.57 8.61 4.92
C ASP A 39 7.53 8.39 3.40
N TYR A 40 8.71 8.26 2.78
CA TYR A 40 8.80 7.99 1.34
C TYR A 40 8.26 6.59 0.97
N LEU A 41 8.54 5.57 1.78
CA LEU A 41 7.99 4.22 1.59
C LEU A 41 6.45 4.23 1.72
N ARG A 42 5.93 4.94 2.73
CA ARG A 42 4.49 5.07 2.98
C ARG A 42 3.79 5.74 1.81
N ILE A 43 4.29 6.88 1.31
CA ILE A 43 3.60 7.55 0.21
C ILE A 43 3.58 6.66 -1.04
N LEU A 44 4.65 5.93 -1.36
CA LEU A 44 4.64 5.02 -2.50
C LEU A 44 3.58 3.91 -2.36
N CYS A 45 3.34 3.42 -1.13
CA CYS A 45 2.23 2.51 -0.84
C CYS A 45 0.87 3.17 -1.07
N VAL A 46 0.69 4.42 -0.61
CA VAL A 46 -0.55 5.21 -0.82
C VAL A 46 -0.80 5.42 -2.32
N LEU A 47 0.22 5.70 -3.11
CA LEU A 47 0.09 5.90 -4.56
C LEU A 47 -0.37 4.62 -5.28
N LEU A 48 0.20 3.46 -4.93
CA LEU A 48 -0.25 2.17 -5.49
C LEU A 48 -1.68 1.82 -5.03
N PHE A 49 -1.99 2.08 -3.76
CA PHE A 49 -3.34 1.94 -3.23
C PHE A 49 -4.35 2.81 -4.01
N ALA A 50 -4.00 4.06 -4.31
CA ALA A 50 -4.85 4.98 -5.05
C ALA A 50 -5.05 4.56 -6.51
N ILE A 51 -4.03 3.95 -7.14
CA ILE A 51 -4.16 3.35 -8.47
C ILE A 51 -5.12 2.15 -8.44
N GLY A 52 -5.06 1.34 -7.38
CA GLY A 52 -6.06 0.32 -7.08
C GLY A 52 -5.95 -0.97 -7.90
N HIS A 53 -4.76 -1.31 -8.42
CA HIS A 53 -4.53 -2.62 -9.03
C HIS A 53 -4.29 -3.70 -7.97
N VAL A 54 -5.02 -4.82 -8.06
CA VAL A 54 -5.01 -5.86 -7.03
C VAL A 54 -3.63 -6.50 -6.85
N GLU A 55 -2.82 -6.63 -7.92
CA GLU A 55 -1.49 -7.25 -7.83
C GLU A 55 -0.47 -6.37 -7.08
N ASP A 56 -0.80 -5.10 -6.81
CA ASP A 56 0.05 -4.23 -6.01
C ASP A 56 -0.01 -4.58 -4.51
N THR A 57 -1.03 -5.34 -4.08
CA THR A 57 -1.21 -5.78 -2.69
C THR A 57 0.03 -6.51 -2.15
N GLN A 58 0.70 -7.33 -2.97
CA GLN A 58 1.86 -8.10 -2.55
C GLN A 58 3.09 -7.22 -2.31
N LEU A 59 3.25 -6.17 -3.11
CA LEU A 59 4.38 -5.26 -2.95
C LEU A 59 4.19 -4.36 -1.74
N ILE A 60 2.96 -3.89 -1.51
CA ILE A 60 2.60 -3.14 -0.29
C ILE A 60 2.74 -4.04 0.95
N TRP A 61 2.40 -5.33 0.85
CA TRP A 61 2.63 -6.29 1.92
C TRP A 61 4.11 -6.44 2.25
N GLN A 62 4.97 -6.60 1.25
CA GLN A 62 6.42 -6.65 1.46
C GLN A 62 6.93 -5.37 2.14
N ALA A 63 6.45 -4.20 1.72
CA ALA A 63 6.78 -2.93 2.35
C ALA A 63 6.37 -2.89 3.82
N LYS A 64 5.13 -3.28 4.15
CA LYS A 64 4.64 -3.38 5.53
C LYS A 64 5.47 -4.36 6.37
N ARG A 65 5.93 -5.46 5.77
CA ARG A 65 6.68 -6.54 6.45
C ARG A 65 8.20 -6.35 6.45
N LYS A 66 8.71 -5.27 5.86
CA LYS A 66 10.16 -4.97 5.80
C LYS A 66 10.80 -5.02 7.19
N ASN A 67 10.22 -4.35 8.18
CA ASN A 67 10.63 -4.39 9.58
C ASN A 67 9.46 -4.03 10.51
N GLN A 68 9.72 -3.97 11.81
CA GLN A 68 8.69 -3.65 12.80
C GLN A 68 8.13 -2.22 12.65
N ASP A 69 8.99 -1.25 12.32
CA ASP A 69 8.61 0.15 12.20
C ASP A 69 7.69 0.37 10.99
N THR A 70 8.04 -0.21 9.83
CA THR A 70 7.18 -0.18 8.63
C THR A 70 5.85 -0.88 8.86
N GLY A 71 5.81 -1.88 9.75
CA GLY A 71 4.59 -2.58 10.12
C GLY A 71 3.53 -1.67 10.71
N SER A 72 3.94 -0.64 11.46
CA SER A 72 3.03 0.37 12.03
C SER A 72 2.82 1.57 11.09
N TYR A 73 3.75 1.81 10.17
CA TYR A 73 3.75 2.96 9.27
C TYR A 73 2.86 2.79 8.02
N VAL A 74 2.68 1.55 7.58
CA VAL A 74 1.82 1.19 6.44
C VAL A 74 0.50 0.68 6.98
N ASP A 75 -0.56 1.47 6.86
CA ASP A 75 -1.91 1.10 7.30
C ASP A 75 -2.37 -0.19 6.59
N VAL A 76 -3.06 -1.08 7.32
CA VAL A 76 -3.48 -2.37 6.76
C VAL A 76 -4.42 -2.22 5.57
N GLN A 77 -5.21 -1.15 5.56
CA GLN A 77 -6.17 -0.87 4.49
C GLN A 77 -5.49 -0.51 3.16
N LEU A 78 -4.22 -0.07 3.19
CA LEU A 78 -3.44 0.16 1.97
C LEU A 78 -3.20 -1.12 1.17
N LEU A 79 -3.32 -2.29 1.80
CA LEU A 79 -3.23 -3.57 1.10
C LEU A 79 -4.43 -3.80 0.16
N CYS A 80 -5.53 -3.07 0.34
CA CYS A 80 -6.80 -3.34 -0.32
C CYS A 80 -7.19 -2.25 -1.32
N GLY A 81 -6.25 -1.80 -2.15
CA GLY A 81 -6.50 -0.74 -3.16
C GLY A 81 -7.51 -1.12 -4.24
N ALA A 82 -7.70 -2.41 -4.53
CA ALA A 82 -8.76 -2.89 -5.40
C ALA A 82 -10.11 -3.05 -4.67
N GLY A 83 -10.15 -2.85 -3.35
CA GLY A 83 -11.24 -3.27 -2.47
C GLY A 83 -10.86 -4.50 -1.64
N PHE A 84 -11.50 -4.68 -0.48
CA PHE A 84 -11.19 -5.79 0.43
C PHE A 84 -11.50 -7.16 -0.21
N GLU A 85 -12.74 -7.35 -0.69
CA GLU A 85 -13.21 -8.61 -1.30
C GLU A 85 -12.38 -9.04 -2.51
N ASP A 86 -12.09 -8.10 -3.42
CA ASP A 86 -11.28 -8.36 -4.61
C ASP A 86 -9.84 -8.76 -4.23
N THR A 87 -9.29 -8.14 -3.17
CA THR A 87 -7.97 -8.47 -2.65
C THR A 87 -7.94 -9.87 -2.02
N ILE A 88 -8.95 -10.22 -1.24
CA ILE A 88 -9.09 -11.57 -0.64
C ILE A 88 -9.18 -12.63 -1.74
N THR A 89 -10.07 -12.41 -2.71
CA THR A 89 -10.27 -13.33 -3.85
C THR A 89 -8.96 -13.53 -4.63
N TYR A 90 -8.22 -12.45 -4.90
CA TYR A 90 -6.94 -12.53 -5.58
C TYR A 90 -5.90 -13.34 -4.80
N LEU A 91 -5.77 -13.12 -3.49
CA LEU A 91 -4.81 -13.84 -2.65
C LEU A 91 -5.13 -15.34 -2.55
N GLU A 92 -6.41 -15.69 -2.47
CA GLU A 92 -6.87 -17.08 -2.49
C GLU A 92 -6.52 -17.79 -3.80
N GLN A 93 -6.66 -17.10 -4.93
CA GLN A 93 -6.33 -17.65 -6.26
C GLN A 93 -4.82 -17.75 -6.49
N LEU A 94 -4.06 -16.77 -6.01
CA LEU A 94 -2.61 -16.72 -6.17
C LEU A 94 -1.92 -17.87 -5.43
N GLY A 95 -2.35 -18.12 -4.19
CA GLY A 95 -1.82 -19.18 -3.34
C GLY A 95 -0.35 -19.02 -2.98
N GLY A 96 0.18 -20.02 -2.27
CA GLY A 96 1.56 -20.03 -1.77
C GLY A 96 1.73 -19.31 -0.44
N GLN A 97 2.87 -19.57 0.20
CA GLN A 97 3.09 -19.21 1.60
C GLN A 97 2.90 -17.70 1.87
N LEU A 98 3.46 -16.83 1.04
CA LEU A 98 3.35 -15.38 1.25
C LEU A 98 1.90 -14.86 1.08
N ALA A 99 1.14 -15.41 0.13
CA ALA A 99 -0.25 -15.03 -0.06
C ALA A 99 -1.12 -15.53 1.10
N GLU A 100 -0.86 -16.74 1.60
CA GLU A 100 -1.55 -17.29 2.78
C GLU A 100 -1.28 -16.48 4.04
N GLU A 101 -0.02 -16.07 4.27
CA GLU A 101 0.35 -15.21 5.40
C GLU A 101 -0.37 -13.85 5.34
N GLN A 102 -0.41 -13.22 4.16
CA GLN A 102 -1.13 -11.97 3.96
C GLN A 102 -2.64 -12.13 4.16
N LEU A 103 -3.22 -13.19 3.60
CA LEU A 103 -4.64 -13.51 3.71
C LEU A 103 -5.06 -13.73 5.17
N GLN A 104 -4.28 -14.49 5.93
CA GLN A 104 -4.53 -14.69 7.36
C GLN A 104 -4.49 -13.39 8.14
N TYR A 105 -3.51 -12.52 7.83
CA TYR A 105 -3.40 -11.22 8.47
C TYR A 105 -4.61 -10.32 8.17
N LEU A 106 -5.05 -10.24 6.91
CA LEU A 106 -6.22 -9.45 6.52
C LEU A 106 -7.50 -9.93 7.22
N ARG A 107 -7.72 -11.25 7.30
CA ARG A 107 -8.87 -11.84 8.00
C ARG A 107 -8.88 -11.56 9.50
N GLN A 108 -7.71 -11.40 10.13
CA GLN A 108 -7.63 -11.00 11.54
C GLN A 108 -7.99 -9.53 11.76
N CYS A 109 -7.64 -8.66 10.79
CA CYS A 109 -7.91 -7.23 10.81
C CYS A 109 -9.35 -6.88 10.40
N GLU A 110 -9.97 -7.69 9.53
CA GLU A 110 -11.32 -7.48 8.97
C GLU A 110 -12.35 -6.93 9.97
N PRO A 111 -12.55 -7.52 11.18
CA PRO A 111 -13.64 -7.11 12.07
C PRO A 111 -13.50 -5.70 12.67
N TYR A 112 -12.35 -5.05 12.50
CA TYR A 112 -12.05 -3.75 13.11
C TYR A 112 -11.56 -2.74 12.08
N ASP A 113 -10.62 -3.15 11.22
CA ASP A 113 -9.92 -2.27 10.29
C ASP A 113 -10.70 -2.06 8.98
N PHE A 114 -11.60 -2.98 8.64
CA PHE A 114 -12.32 -2.97 7.37
C PHE A 114 -13.84 -2.76 7.51
N VAL A 115 -14.30 -2.46 8.73
CA VAL A 115 -15.69 -2.04 8.96
C VAL A 115 -15.92 -0.72 8.24
N ASP A 116 -16.91 -0.69 7.35
CA ASP A 116 -17.25 0.47 6.50
C ASP A 116 -16.08 0.99 5.65
N PHE A 117 -15.09 0.14 5.35
CA PHE A 117 -13.95 0.54 4.55
C PHE A 117 -14.36 0.96 3.12
N SER A 118 -14.00 2.20 2.77
CA SER A 118 -14.04 2.73 1.41
C SER A 118 -12.66 3.22 1.01
N ARG A 119 -12.24 2.83 -0.20
CA ARG A 119 -11.00 3.34 -0.79
C ARG A 119 -11.06 4.85 -0.99
N GLU A 120 -12.18 5.35 -1.50
CA GLU A 120 -12.40 6.76 -1.79
C GLU A 120 -12.28 7.60 -0.51
N GLU A 121 -12.85 7.12 0.61
CA GLU A 121 -12.72 7.78 1.90
C GLU A 121 -11.28 7.75 2.43
N TRP A 122 -10.53 6.66 2.24
CA TRP A 122 -9.12 6.64 2.62
C TRP A 122 -8.27 7.58 1.78
N ILE A 123 -8.47 7.62 0.46
CA ILE A 123 -7.79 8.58 -0.41
C ILE A 123 -8.09 10.00 0.06
N ALA A 124 -9.35 10.31 0.39
CA ALA A 124 -9.73 11.63 0.90
C ALA A 124 -9.02 11.97 2.23
N ARG A 125 -8.86 11.00 3.14
CA ARG A 125 -8.12 11.20 4.39
C ARG A 125 -6.62 11.42 4.16
N TYR A 126 -6.01 10.74 3.19
CA TYR A 126 -4.63 11.04 2.81
C TYR A 126 -4.48 12.39 2.11
N LYS A 127 -5.45 12.83 1.29
CA LYS A 127 -5.45 14.20 0.75
C LYS A 127 -5.42 15.23 1.87
N GLN A 128 -6.29 15.07 2.87
CA GLN A 128 -6.30 15.94 4.05
C GLN A 128 -4.98 15.91 4.83
N TYR A 129 -4.41 14.72 5.05
CA TYR A 129 -3.12 14.55 5.72
C TYR A 129 -1.98 15.29 5.00
N TYR A 130 -1.96 15.24 3.67
CA TYR A 130 -0.94 15.89 2.83
C TYR A 130 -1.27 17.34 2.44
N GLY A 131 -2.42 17.88 2.88
CA GLY A 131 -2.83 19.25 2.58
C GLY A 131 -3.23 19.49 1.12
N LEU A 132 -3.78 18.47 0.45
CA LEU A 132 -4.25 18.49 -0.94
C LEU A 132 -5.77 18.63 -1.07
#